data_AF-A0A948E042-F1
#
_entry.id   AF-A0A948E042-F1
#
_cell.length_a   1.000
_cell.length_b   1.000
_cell.length_c   1.000
_cell.angle_alpha   90.00
_cell.angle_beta   90.00
_cell.angle_gamma   90.00
#
_symmetry.space_group_name_H-M   'P 1'
#
loop_
_entity.id
_entity.type
_entity.pdbx_description
1 polymer ?
#
loop_
_entity_poly.entity_id
_entity_poly.type
_entity_poly.pdbx_seq_one_letter_code
_entity_poly.pdbx_strand_id
1 'polypeptide(L)'
;MKRLLLSVCVVMLMVSSGYGIDENALDICGPILEGRGVSVRSAGMGGVSAAVSSGVDGLYSNPATLTGLKSKEVLFMHHRWLREVRR
;
A
#
# COMPACT_ATOMS: atom_id res chain seq x y z
N MET A 1 0.90 -31.63 -21.55
CA MET A 1 2.14 -30.89 -21.20
C MET A 1 1.89 -29.41 -20.93
N LYS A 2 1.30 -28.63 -21.84
CA LYS A 2 1.01 -27.18 -21.64
C LYS A 2 0.23 -26.84 -20.34
N ARG A 3 -0.78 -27.65 -19.99
CA ARG A 3 -1.60 -27.47 -18.77
C ARG A 3 -0.84 -27.71 -17.46
N LEU A 4 0.16 -28.60 -17.50
CA LEU A 4 0.99 -28.97 -16.34
C LEU A 4 2.06 -27.90 -16.09
N LEU A 5 2.59 -27.31 -17.17
CA LEU A 5 3.49 -26.15 -17.10
C LEU A 5 2.79 -24.92 -16.50
N LEU A 6 1.52 -24.70 -16.85
CA LEU A 6 0.73 -23.57 -16.36
C LEU A 6 0.38 -23.72 -14.87
N SER A 7 0.06 -24.93 -14.41
CA SER A 7 -0.19 -25.16 -12.97
C SER A 7 1.07 -24.98 -12.13
N VAL A 8 2.24 -25.37 -12.63
CA VAL A 8 3.52 -25.19 -11.93
C VAL A 8 3.86 -23.70 -11.79
N CYS A 9 3.67 -22.89 -12.84
CA CYS A 9 3.87 -21.44 -12.76
C CYS A 9 2.94 -20.77 -11.74
N VAL A 10 1.67 -21.18 -11.69
CA VAL A 10 0.70 -20.60 -10.74
C VAL A 10 1.07 -20.95 -9.29
N VAL A 11 1.49 -22.19 -9.03
CA VAL A 11 1.95 -22.60 -7.70
C VAL A 11 3.22 -21.85 -7.30
N MET A 12 4.16 -21.64 -8.23
CA MET A 12 5.39 -20.92 -7.95
C MET A 12 5.16 -19.44 -7.62
N LEU A 13 4.17 -18.79 -8.27
CA LEU A 13 3.75 -17.42 -7.99
C LEU A 13 3.07 -17.26 -6.62
N MET A 14 2.41 -18.29 -6.10
CA MET A 14 1.81 -18.23 -4.77
C MET A 14 2.84 -18.34 -3.66
N VAL A 15 3.90 -19.14 -3.86
CA VAL A 15 4.98 -19.32 -2.87
C VAL A 15 5.81 -18.05 -2.69
N SER A 16 5.94 -17.21 -3.73
CA SER A 16 6.70 -15.95 -3.64
C SER A 16 5.97 -14.81 -2.92
N SER A 17 4.72 -15.00 -2.47
CA SER A 17 3.97 -14.00 -1.68
C SER A 17 4.21 -14.09 -0.16
N GLY A 18 5.18 -14.91 0.28
CA GLY A 18 5.60 -14.99 1.67
C GLY A 18 6.22 -13.68 2.15
N TYR A 19 5.50 -12.96 3.01
CA TYR A 19 5.96 -11.74 3.68
C TYR A 19 7.12 -12.07 4.64
N GLY A 20 8.28 -11.41 4.44
CA GLY A 20 9.34 -11.34 5.43
C GLY A 20 9.11 -10.15 6.35
N ILE A 21 9.12 -10.38 7.67
CA ILE A 21 9.18 -9.30 8.67
C ILE A 21 10.64 -8.93 8.82
N ASP A 22 11.00 -7.71 8.43
CA ASP A 22 12.34 -7.15 8.63
C ASP A 22 12.46 -6.58 10.05
N GLU A 23 13.37 -7.14 10.86
CA GLU A 23 13.63 -6.70 12.23
C GLU A 23 14.44 -5.38 12.28
N ASN A 24 14.95 -4.89 11.15
CA ASN A 24 15.73 -3.65 11.06
C ASN A 24 14.95 -2.46 10.47
N ALA A 25 13.62 -2.50 10.50
CA ALA A 25 12.81 -1.38 10.04
C ALA A 25 13.11 -0.13 10.89
N LEU A 26 13.83 0.84 10.31
CA LEU A 26 14.07 2.14 10.91
C LEU A 26 12.71 2.78 11.27
N ASP A 27 12.46 3.06 12.55
CA ASP A 27 11.32 3.86 13.03
C ASP A 27 11.52 5.31 12.56
N ILE A 28 11.17 5.60 11.30
CA ILE A 28 11.27 6.93 10.70
C ILE A 28 9.89 7.56 10.77
N CYS A 29 9.75 8.59 11.61
CA CYS A 29 8.72 9.62 11.58
C CYS A 29 7.32 9.17 11.13
N GLY A 30 6.68 8.31 11.93
CA GLY A 30 5.24 8.11 11.88
C GLY A 30 4.74 7.20 10.74
N PRO A 31 3.73 6.37 11.02
CA PRO A 31 3.28 5.30 10.12
C PRO A 31 2.68 5.79 8.79
N ILE A 32 2.37 7.09 8.67
CA ILE A 32 1.90 7.73 7.43
C ILE A 32 3.06 7.89 6.42
N LEU A 33 4.28 8.20 6.89
CA LEU A 33 5.46 8.38 6.03
C LEU A 33 6.18 7.06 5.75
N GLU A 34 6.01 6.04 6.60
CA GLU A 34 6.52 4.67 6.40
C GLU A 34 5.84 3.90 5.25
N GLY A 35 5.00 4.56 4.45
CA GLY A 35 4.35 3.90 3.31
C GLY A 35 3.28 2.88 3.69
N ARG A 36 2.82 2.84 4.95
CA ARG A 36 1.72 1.95 5.40
C ARG A 36 0.33 2.34 4.87
N GLY A 37 0.30 3.24 3.89
CA GLY A 37 -0.89 3.68 3.19
C GLY A 37 -1.62 4.79 3.92
N VAL A 38 -1.68 5.95 3.27
CA VAL A 38 -2.30 7.16 3.84
C VAL A 38 -3.80 7.21 3.58
N SER A 39 -4.30 6.35 2.71
CA SER A 39 -5.73 6.11 2.51
C SER A 39 -6.08 4.65 2.76
N VAL A 40 -7.35 4.40 3.07
CA VAL A 40 -7.91 3.05 3.17
C VAL A 40 -7.62 2.24 1.90
N ARG A 41 -7.62 2.91 0.74
CA ARG A 41 -7.29 2.27 -0.55
C ARG A 41 -5.84 1.84 -0.60
N SER A 42 -4.91 2.75 -0.29
CA SER A 42 -3.49 2.42 -0.25
C SER A 42 -3.18 1.34 0.80
N ALA A 43 -3.79 1.41 1.97
CA ALA A 43 -3.63 0.42 3.03
C ALA A 43 -4.16 -0.96 2.60
N GLY A 44 -5.32 -1.01 1.94
CA GLY A 44 -5.87 -2.24 1.36
C GLY A 44 -5.02 -2.84 0.23
N MET A 45 -4.18 -2.03 -0.42
CA MET A 45 -3.23 -2.47 -1.43
C MET A 45 -1.83 -2.79 -0.87
N GLY A 46 -1.68 -2.87 0.46
CA GLY A 46 -0.39 -3.18 1.09
C GLY A 46 0.61 -2.03 1.01
N GLY A 47 0.14 -0.78 1.02
CA GLY A 47 1.00 0.41 0.95
C GLY A 47 1.36 0.86 -0.47
N VAL A 48 0.89 0.13 -1.49
CA VAL A 48 1.13 0.50 -2.89
C VAL A 48 0.19 1.62 -3.31
N SER A 49 0.71 2.84 -3.49
CA SER A 49 -0.10 4.00 -3.90
C SER A 49 0.57 4.95 -4.91
N ALA A 50 1.88 4.84 -5.14
CA ALA A 50 2.61 5.76 -5.99
C ALA A 50 2.10 5.85 -7.45
N ALA A 51 1.55 4.76 -7.99
CA ALA A 51 1.03 4.70 -9.37
C ALA A 51 -0.50 4.51 -9.47
N VAL A 52 -1.18 4.24 -8.34
CA VAL A 52 -2.61 3.83 -8.32
C VAL A 52 -3.49 4.81 -7.54
N SER A 53 -2.90 5.89 -7.03
CA SER A 53 -3.66 7.03 -6.53
C SER A 53 -4.57 7.59 -7.63
N SER A 54 -5.85 7.77 -7.32
CA SER A 54 -6.84 8.36 -8.24
C SER A 54 -7.57 9.55 -7.62
N GLY A 55 -7.06 10.09 -6.51
CA GLY A 55 -7.74 11.10 -5.71
C GLY A 55 -6.76 11.93 -4.89
N VAL A 56 -7.29 12.80 -4.04
CA VAL A 56 -6.48 13.69 -3.18
C VAL A 56 -5.62 12.95 -2.14
N ASP A 57 -5.89 11.67 -1.87
CA ASP A 57 -5.00 10.81 -1.07
C ASP A 57 -3.63 10.59 -1.71
N GLY A 58 -3.53 10.75 -3.04
CA GLY A 58 -2.28 10.74 -3.79
C GLY A 58 -1.27 11.78 -3.36
N LEU A 59 -1.70 12.87 -2.72
CA LEU A 59 -0.81 13.92 -2.23
C LEU A 59 0.28 13.34 -1.30
N TYR A 60 -0.06 12.30 -0.55
CA TYR A 60 0.84 11.71 0.44
C TYR A 60 1.77 10.64 -0.13
N SER A 61 1.47 10.08 -1.30
CA SER A 61 2.26 8.99 -1.91
C SER A 61 2.96 9.42 -3.20
N ASN A 62 2.28 10.16 -4.07
CA ASN A 62 2.83 10.75 -5.29
C ASN A 62 1.98 11.96 -5.74
N PRO A 63 2.41 13.21 -5.45
CA PRO A 63 1.66 14.41 -5.80
C PRO A 63 1.51 14.61 -7.31
N ALA A 64 2.35 13.98 -8.16
CA ALA A 64 2.19 14.05 -9.61
C ALA A 64 0.86 13.42 -10.07
N THR A 65 0.30 12.46 -9.31
CA THR A 65 -1.00 11.84 -9.61
C THR A 65 -2.16 12.82 -9.52
N LEU A 66 -1.99 13.97 -8.84
CA LEU A 66 -3.03 15.01 -8.73
C LEU A 66 -3.32 15.70 -10.07
N THR A 67 -2.39 15.64 -11.02
CA THR A 67 -2.61 16.16 -12.39
C THR A 67 -3.75 15.44 -13.12
N GLY A 68 -4.10 14.22 -12.70
CA GLY A 68 -5.21 13.44 -13.26
C GLY A 68 -6.58 13.67 -12.60
N LEU A 69 -6.68 14.56 -11.60
CA LEU A 69 -7.94 14.86 -10.91
C LEU A 69 -8.94 15.54 -11.85
N LYS A 70 -10.12 14.93 -12.01
CA LYS A 70 -11.20 15.46 -12.86
C LYS A 70 -12.13 16.43 -12.14
N SER A 71 -12.07 16.48 -10.81
CA SER A 71 -12.95 17.31 -9.99
C SER A 71 -12.24 17.80 -8.73
N LYS A 72 -12.79 18.84 -8.10
CA LYS A 72 -12.31 19.32 -6.80
C LYS A 72 -12.76 18.33 -5.73
N GLU A 73 -11.81 17.69 -5.07
CA GLU A 73 -12.08 16.70 -4.02
C GLU A 73 -11.58 17.22 -2.66
N VAL A 74 -12.31 16.86 -1.61
CA VAL A 74 -11.89 17.07 -0.21
C VAL A 74 -12.01 15.73 0.49
N LEU A 75 -10.96 15.33 1.20
CA LEU A 75 -10.88 14.02 1.83
C LEU A 75 -10.60 14.18 3.33
N PHE A 76 -11.52 13.65 4.13
CA PHE A 76 -11.37 13.52 5.58
C PHE A 76 -10.97 12.09 5.91
N MET A 77 -9.86 11.90 6.63
CA MET A 77 -9.38 10.59 7.04
C MET A 77 -9.00 10.60 8.52
N HIS A 78 -9.26 9.48 9.18
CA HIS A 78 -8.83 9.21 10.54
C HIS A 78 -8.16 7.84 10.57
N HIS A 79 -6.90 7.80 10.99
CA HIS A 79 -6.15 6.57 11.16
C HIS A 79 -5.95 6.32 12.64
N ARG A 80 -6.40 5.15 13.12
CA ARG A 80 -6.12 4.69 14.48
C ARG A 80 -5.16 3.51 14.41
N TRP A 81 -3.91 3.73 14.81
CA TRP A 81 -2.89 2.70 14.81
C TRP A 81 -3.03 1.84 16.08
N LEU A 82 -3.30 0.55 15.90
CA LEU A 82 -3.46 -0.39 17.03
C LEU A 82 -2.12 -0.81 17.67
N ARG A 83 -0.98 -0.44 17.05
CA ARG A 83 0.38 -0.67 17.60
C ARG A 83 0.58 0.06 18.94
N GLU A 84 -0.17 1.12 19.21
CA GLU A 84 -0.09 1.92 20.44
C GLU A 84 -1.03 1.45 21.57
N VAL A 85 -1.95 0.51 21.32
CA VAL A 85 -2.95 0.07 22.31
C VAL A 85 -2.39 -0.95 23.31
N ARG A 86 -1.14 -1.37 23.14
CA ARG A 86 -0.45 -2.31 24.03
C ARG A 86 0.78 -1.66 24.67
N ARG A 87 0.53 -0.71 25.58
CA ARG A 87 1.46 -0.34 26.66
C ARG A 87 0.74 -0.51 27.98
#